data_AF-A0A7N0UW22-F1
#
_entry.id   AF-A0A7N0UW22-F1
#
_cell.length_a   1.000
_cell.length_b   1.000
_cell.length_c   1.000
_cell.angle_alpha   90.00
_cell.angle_beta   90.00
_cell.angle_gamma   90.00
#
_symmetry.space_group_name_H-M   'P 1'
#
loop_
_entity.id
_entity.type
_entity.pdbx_description
1 polymer ?
#
loop_
_entity_poly.entity_id
_entity_poly.type
_entity_poly.pdbx_seq_one_letter_code
_entity_poly.pdbx_strand_id
1 'polypeptide(L)'
;MYEKILARSFSRYEQRKLGYGAFFACLLVVASFCTVFKPYLGPLPILNLRMSMDSGLKMLMTNDASKLHNKDFTPPDNADGDLQAENRTMSSDFTAEAEKNITVEPETDAQTDSNALQPTSDQGDHNVTVLKPSLVDQAENISLPLVVENVTMTADQADQAKNTTMVQEVEDRGEASGTMKSEISCNFALPRSNSCNITGDVRVSGISGTILVPRFELDPSGENSRSWKIKPYARKTDQTAMEFVREWSVKSVFQPKEVPECSVTHTVPAIVFSNSGYSGNHFHDFTDTLIPLFLGAKKFQGEVKFLVTNYRLSWLNKYRKILKKLSKYEIIDIDKEVSTHCFPNVILGLTSQKELDVDPSMPPYSSQQDFTRFVRDAYSLPRSAAIDLSKDQGSRKPRLMIISRKATRRLINIGRVVKMAKRVGYKVVVAEGNNSANLAKFAESVNSCDVLLGVHGAGLTNMVFLPRNAVLVQIVPLGLEWLSDFDFGQPARDMGLNYLDYGVTKEESSLIQQFPADHIVFTDPYSFQKKGWFQFRTIYLDKQDIKVDVKRLQPLLVKAMELLHR
;
A
#
# COMPACT_ATOMS: atom_id res chain seq x y z
N MET A 1 30.42 -23.66 23.01
CA MET A 1 30.07 -24.29 24.30
C MET A 1 29.92 -25.80 24.16
N TYR A 2 29.03 -26.28 23.28
CA TYR A 2 28.74 -27.71 23.04
C TYR A 2 29.95 -28.65 22.90
N GLU A 3 30.99 -28.29 22.15
CA GLU A 3 32.14 -29.19 21.94
C GLU A 3 32.83 -29.64 23.23
N LYS A 4 32.96 -28.76 24.24
CA LYS A 4 33.56 -29.11 25.54
C LYS A 4 32.70 -30.07 26.38
N ILE A 5 31.43 -30.23 26.04
CA ILE A 5 30.51 -31.17 26.68
C ILE A 5 30.61 -32.53 25.97
N LEU A 6 30.48 -32.55 24.64
CA LEU A 6 30.61 -33.78 23.84
C LEU A 6 32.00 -34.43 23.97
N ALA A 7 33.05 -33.63 24.11
CA ALA A 7 34.43 -34.08 24.33
C ALA A 7 34.68 -34.75 25.70
N ARG A 8 33.77 -34.57 26.69
CA ARG A 8 33.88 -35.19 28.02
C ARG A 8 33.01 -36.44 28.20
N SER A 9 31.97 -36.61 27.38
CA SER A 9 30.96 -37.68 27.58
C SER A 9 31.05 -38.83 26.58
N PHE A 10 31.73 -38.67 25.45
CA PHE A 10 31.77 -39.66 24.37
C PHE A 10 33.19 -39.87 23.84
N SER A 11 33.51 -41.10 23.42
CA SER A 11 34.80 -41.41 22.79
C SER A 11 34.90 -40.79 21.38
N ARG A 12 36.13 -40.65 20.85
CA ARG A 12 36.34 -40.18 19.46
C ARG A 12 35.67 -41.08 18.40
N TYR A 13 35.41 -42.35 18.71
CA TYR A 13 34.68 -43.27 17.84
C TYR A 13 33.17 -43.01 17.90
N GLU A 14 32.62 -42.88 19.11
CA GLU A 14 31.22 -42.54 19.36
C GLU A 14 30.83 -41.19 18.73
N GLN A 15 31.69 -40.17 18.88
CA GLN A 15 31.50 -38.86 18.25
C GLN A 15 31.43 -38.93 16.72
N ARG A 16 32.26 -39.77 16.09
CA ARG A 16 32.19 -40.02 14.63
C ARG A 16 30.90 -40.74 14.25
N LYS A 17 30.51 -41.78 15.01
CA LYS A 17 29.26 -42.53 14.80
C LYS A 17 28.02 -41.63 14.91
N LEU A 18 27.99 -40.74 15.91
CA LEU A 18 26.95 -39.72 16.07
C LEU A 18 26.96 -38.68 14.93
N GLY A 19 28.15 -38.25 14.48
CA GLY A 19 28.30 -37.36 13.32
C GLY A 19 27.76 -37.96 12.02
N TYR A 20 28.10 -39.22 11.73
CA TYR A 20 27.53 -39.94 10.58
C TYR A 20 26.01 -40.16 10.73
N GLY A 21 25.53 -40.53 11.92
CA GLY A 21 24.10 -40.67 12.20
C GLY A 21 23.31 -39.37 11.95
N ALA A 22 23.84 -38.23 12.41
CA ALA A 22 23.24 -36.91 12.15
C ALA A 22 23.28 -36.53 10.67
N PHE A 23 24.36 -36.88 9.95
CA PHE A 23 24.47 -36.65 8.50
C PHE A 23 23.45 -37.48 7.71
N PHE A 24 23.31 -38.78 8.02
CA PHE A 24 22.29 -39.64 7.40
C PHE A 24 20.86 -39.20 7.74
N ALA A 25 20.59 -38.78 8.98
CA ALA A 25 19.29 -38.22 9.36
C ALA A 25 18.97 -36.94 8.57
N CYS A 26 19.95 -36.04 8.39
CA CYS A 26 19.80 -34.85 7.57
C CYS A 26 19.54 -35.18 6.09
N LEU A 27 20.26 -36.14 5.53
CA LEU A 27 20.03 -36.65 4.16
C LEU A 27 18.62 -37.24 3.98
N LEU A 28 18.12 -38.00 4.96
CA LEU A 28 16.75 -38.54 4.92
C LEU A 28 15.68 -37.44 5.01
N VAL A 29 15.90 -36.39 5.80
CA VAL A 29 15.02 -35.22 5.83
C VAL A 29 15.01 -34.49 4.49
N VAL A 30 16.19 -34.24 3.89
CA VAL A 30 16.29 -33.60 2.56
C VAL A 30 15.64 -34.47 1.48
N ALA A 31 15.89 -35.78 1.47
CA ALA A 31 15.24 -36.70 0.53
C ALA A 31 13.72 -36.72 0.68
N SER A 32 13.20 -36.65 1.91
CA SER A 32 11.76 -36.54 2.19
C SER A 32 11.16 -35.23 1.66
N PHE A 33 11.87 -34.11 1.80
CA PHE A 33 11.48 -32.86 1.11
C PHE A 33 11.47 -33.02 -0.41
N CYS A 34 12.45 -33.69 -1.01
CA CYS A 34 12.50 -33.94 -2.45
C CYS A 34 11.41 -34.89 -2.97
N THR A 35 10.90 -35.83 -2.16
CA THR A 35 9.78 -36.70 -2.57
C THR A 35 8.41 -36.04 -2.40
N VAL A 36 8.23 -35.18 -1.39
CA VAL A 36 7.00 -34.40 -1.19
C VAL A 36 6.90 -33.25 -2.20
N PHE A 37 8.01 -32.56 -2.50
CA PHE A 37 8.07 -31.51 -3.53
C PHE A 37 8.49 -32.08 -4.90
N LYS A 38 7.64 -32.92 -5.51
CA LYS A 38 7.70 -33.13 -6.96
C LYS A 38 7.34 -31.81 -7.67
N PRO A 39 8.23 -31.18 -8.47
CA PRO A 39 7.82 -30.09 -9.33
C PRO A 39 6.97 -30.65 -10.48
N TYR A 40 5.76 -30.13 -10.65
CA TYR A 40 4.93 -30.42 -11.82
C TYR A 40 5.51 -29.70 -13.05
N LEU A 41 6.57 -30.27 -13.63
CA LEU A 41 7.15 -29.84 -14.92
C LEU A 41 6.33 -30.40 -16.09
N GLY A 42 5.05 -30.03 -16.14
CA GLY A 42 4.23 -30.12 -17.34
C GLY A 42 4.24 -28.78 -18.08
N PRO A 43 4.18 -28.75 -19.42
CA PRO A 43 4.06 -27.51 -20.17
C PRO A 43 2.69 -26.86 -19.90
N LEU A 44 2.68 -25.77 -19.14
CA LEU A 44 1.46 -24.98 -18.93
C LEU A 44 1.09 -24.23 -20.22
N PRO A 45 -0.20 -24.19 -20.62
CA PRO A 45 -0.63 -23.48 -21.82
C PRO A 45 -0.41 -21.97 -21.66
N ILE A 46 0.02 -21.32 -22.76
CA ILE A 46 0.32 -19.89 -22.78
C ILE A 46 -1.00 -19.08 -22.75
N LEU A 47 -1.51 -18.86 -21.55
CA LEU A 47 -2.57 -17.89 -21.28
C LEU A 47 -2.01 -16.48 -21.49
N ASN A 48 -2.27 -15.91 -22.68
CA ASN A 48 -2.00 -14.51 -23.01
C ASN A 48 -2.93 -13.58 -22.22
N LEU A 49 -2.69 -13.48 -20.91
CA LEU A 49 -3.47 -12.63 -20.00
C LEU A 49 -3.08 -11.16 -20.20
N ARG A 50 -3.63 -10.55 -21.25
CA ARG A 50 -3.47 -9.12 -21.58
C ARG A 50 -4.19 -8.26 -20.53
N MET A 51 -3.59 -8.12 -19.35
CA MET A 51 -4.16 -7.36 -18.24
C MET A 51 -4.42 -5.91 -18.65
N SER A 52 -5.69 -5.49 -18.66
CA SER A 52 -6.06 -4.10 -18.92
C SER A 52 -5.77 -3.25 -17.67
N MET A 53 -4.58 -2.65 -17.63
CA MET A 53 -4.12 -1.80 -16.53
C MET A 53 -4.57 -0.33 -16.62
N ASP A 54 -5.29 0.02 -17.69
CA ASP A 54 -5.65 1.40 -18.06
C ASP A 54 -6.32 2.18 -16.91
N SER A 55 -7.29 1.57 -16.22
CA SER A 55 -8.00 2.20 -15.10
C SER A 55 -7.10 2.51 -13.89
N GLY A 56 -6.09 1.68 -13.64
CA GLY A 56 -5.17 1.86 -12.52
C GLY A 56 -4.16 2.99 -12.76
N LEU A 57 -3.61 3.06 -13.98
CA LEU A 57 -2.67 4.11 -14.33
C LEU A 57 -3.37 5.46 -14.57
N LYS A 58 -4.59 5.47 -15.13
CA LYS A 58 -5.40 6.69 -15.25
C LYS A 58 -5.68 7.33 -13.91
N MET A 59 -6.09 6.57 -12.89
CA MET A 59 -6.30 7.09 -11.53
C MET A 59 -5.05 7.75 -10.92
N LEU A 60 -3.85 7.32 -11.32
CA LEU A 60 -2.57 7.86 -10.86
C LEU A 60 -2.09 9.07 -11.69
N MET A 61 -2.74 9.38 -12.81
CA MET A 61 -2.40 10.51 -13.70
C MET A 61 -3.53 11.53 -13.87
N THR A 62 -4.75 11.25 -13.41
CA THR A 62 -5.86 12.22 -13.37
C THR A 62 -5.83 13.07 -12.11
N ASN A 63 -4.78 13.87 -11.93
CA ASN A 63 -4.74 15.09 -11.10
C ASN A 63 -3.55 15.97 -11.56
N ASP A 64 -3.62 17.27 -11.28
CA ASP A 64 -2.56 18.27 -11.51
C ASP A 64 -2.05 18.49 -12.96
N ALA A 65 -2.93 18.33 -13.95
CA ALA A 65 -2.73 18.91 -15.29
C ALA A 65 -2.93 20.44 -15.35
N SER A 66 -3.15 21.12 -14.22
CA SER A 66 -3.66 22.50 -14.17
C SER A 66 -3.04 23.41 -13.09
N LYS A 67 -1.75 23.22 -12.75
CA LYS A 67 -1.00 24.20 -11.91
C LYS A 67 0.53 24.21 -12.04
N LEU A 68 1.06 24.05 -13.26
CA LEU A 68 2.44 24.46 -13.56
C LEU A 68 2.45 25.89 -14.10
N HIS A 69 2.93 26.83 -13.28
CA HIS A 69 3.02 28.24 -13.61
C HIS A 69 4.41 28.54 -14.18
N ASN A 70 4.49 29.29 -15.29
CA ASN A 70 5.77 29.57 -15.96
C ASN A 70 6.79 30.22 -15.02
N LYS A 71 8.04 29.79 -15.14
CA LYS A 71 9.20 30.61 -14.81
C LYS A 71 10.05 30.71 -16.06
N ASP A 72 10.01 31.87 -16.70
CA ASP A 72 10.79 32.14 -17.88
C ASP A 72 12.29 32.09 -17.54
N PHE A 73 13.08 31.53 -18.46
CA PHE A 73 14.53 31.44 -18.33
C PHE A 73 15.15 31.88 -19.66
N THR A 74 15.40 33.18 -19.78
CA THR A 74 15.97 33.81 -20.97
C THR A 74 17.46 33.41 -21.13
N PRO A 75 17.88 32.76 -22.23
CA PRO A 75 19.28 32.67 -22.60
C PRO A 75 19.77 34.02 -23.17
N PRO A 76 21.08 34.32 -23.11
CA PRO A 76 21.66 35.47 -23.80
C PRO A 76 21.92 35.18 -25.29
N ASP A 77 21.87 36.24 -26.11
CA ASP A 77 22.00 36.18 -27.57
C ASP A 77 23.45 36.07 -28.11
N ASN A 78 23.51 35.82 -29.42
CA ASN A 78 24.62 36.05 -30.36
C ASN A 78 25.77 35.02 -30.45
N ALA A 79 25.72 34.21 -31.51
CA ALA A 79 26.77 34.17 -32.54
C ALA A 79 26.21 33.62 -33.87
N ASP A 80 26.54 34.24 -35.00
CA ASP A 80 26.17 33.76 -36.34
C ASP A 80 26.93 32.49 -36.74
N GLY A 81 26.32 31.67 -37.62
CA GLY A 81 26.93 30.44 -38.14
C GLY A 81 26.04 29.69 -39.13
N ASP A 82 25.93 30.20 -40.35
CA ASP A 82 25.32 29.46 -41.48
C ASP A 82 26.18 28.23 -41.84
N LEU A 83 25.53 27.08 -42.08
CA LEU A 83 25.84 26.18 -43.20
C LEU A 83 24.85 25.01 -43.29
N GLN A 84 24.02 25.07 -44.33
CA GLN A 84 23.44 24.03 -45.20
C GLN A 84 23.50 22.53 -44.76
N ALA A 85 22.38 21.84 -44.97
CA ALA A 85 22.26 20.39 -44.81
C ALA A 85 22.84 19.60 -45.99
N GLU A 86 23.26 18.35 -45.74
CA GLU A 86 23.19 17.29 -46.75
C GLU A 86 22.73 15.96 -46.14
N ASN A 87 21.99 15.17 -46.92
CA ASN A 87 21.26 13.99 -46.46
C ASN A 87 21.75 12.76 -47.23
N ARG A 88 22.46 11.83 -46.57
CA ARG A 88 22.97 10.61 -47.22
C ARG A 88 22.72 9.34 -46.41
N THR A 89 21.67 8.63 -46.81
CA THR A 89 21.57 7.18 -46.61
C THR A 89 22.56 6.48 -47.54
N MET A 90 23.32 5.50 -47.04
CA MET A 90 23.89 4.45 -47.89
C MET A 90 23.96 3.12 -47.13
N SER A 91 23.58 2.05 -47.82
CA SER A 91 23.70 0.66 -47.38
C SER A 91 24.80 -0.03 -48.17
N SER A 92 25.47 -1.01 -47.57
CA SER A 92 26.27 -2.01 -48.29
C SER A 92 26.47 -3.25 -47.41
N ASP A 93 25.85 -4.36 -47.79
CA ASP A 93 26.34 -5.69 -47.42
C ASP A 93 27.73 -5.93 -48.04
N PHE A 94 28.58 -6.73 -47.39
CA PHE A 94 29.05 -7.99 -47.98
C PHE A 94 29.69 -8.92 -46.93
N THR A 95 30.16 -10.08 -47.40
CA THR A 95 30.22 -11.34 -46.63
C THR A 95 31.55 -11.67 -45.96
N ALA A 96 31.48 -12.67 -45.07
CA ALA A 96 32.58 -13.25 -44.31
C ALA A 96 33.61 -14.03 -45.16
N GLU A 97 34.76 -14.33 -44.53
CA GLU A 97 35.51 -15.57 -44.75
C GLU A 97 36.10 -16.07 -43.39
N ALA A 98 36.70 -17.26 -43.35
CA ALA A 98 36.74 -18.10 -42.14
C ALA A 98 38.13 -18.73 -41.80
N GLU A 99 38.12 -19.95 -41.23
CA GLU A 99 39.25 -20.81 -40.77
C GLU A 99 39.72 -20.62 -39.31
N LYS A 100 40.08 -21.67 -38.53
CA LYS A 100 40.04 -23.14 -38.78
C LYS A 100 39.98 -23.98 -37.48
N ASN A 101 39.27 -25.12 -37.59
CA ASN A 101 39.47 -26.47 -37.00
C ASN A 101 40.05 -26.70 -35.58
N ILE A 102 39.44 -27.67 -34.86
CA ILE A 102 39.94 -29.07 -34.74
C ILE A 102 38.78 -30.00 -34.28
N THR A 103 38.87 -31.29 -34.60
CA THR A 103 37.75 -32.28 -34.60
C THR A 103 38.12 -33.62 -33.91
N VAL A 104 37.26 -34.65 -34.06
CA VAL A 104 37.36 -36.08 -33.66
C VAL A 104 36.78 -36.39 -32.26
N GLU A 105 35.73 -37.19 -31.98
CA GLU A 105 35.04 -38.40 -32.55
C GLU A 105 35.35 -39.73 -31.81
N PRO A 106 34.54 -40.82 -31.91
CA PRO A 106 33.07 -40.96 -32.07
C PRO A 106 32.46 -42.14 -31.21
N GLU A 107 31.59 -42.98 -31.83
CA GLU A 107 30.90 -44.23 -31.40
C GLU A 107 29.52 -44.05 -30.66
N THR A 108 28.34 -44.23 -31.29
CA THR A 108 27.59 -45.44 -31.81
C THR A 108 26.91 -46.27 -30.69
N ASP A 109 25.68 -46.81 -30.80
CA ASP A 109 25.00 -47.44 -31.97
C ASP A 109 23.44 -47.61 -31.80
N ALA A 110 22.73 -48.11 -32.83
CA ALA A 110 21.37 -48.77 -32.90
C ALA A 110 20.11 -48.20 -32.16
N GLN A 111 18.88 -48.07 -32.71
CA GLN A 111 17.89 -49.05 -33.25
C GLN A 111 17.29 -50.04 -32.19
N THR A 112 15.99 -50.42 -32.14
CA THR A 112 14.85 -50.31 -33.10
C THR A 112 13.43 -50.44 -32.44
N ASP A 113 12.38 -50.02 -33.17
CA ASP A 113 11.02 -50.61 -33.35
C ASP A 113 9.86 -50.72 -32.30
N SER A 114 8.68 -50.27 -32.78
CA SER A 114 7.36 -50.99 -32.84
C SER A 114 6.15 -50.74 -31.90
N ASN A 115 4.99 -50.50 -32.56
CA ASN A 115 3.60 -50.94 -32.31
C ASN A 115 2.69 -50.33 -31.20
N ALA A 116 1.93 -49.30 -31.61
CA ALA A 116 0.46 -49.26 -31.77
C ALA A 116 -0.54 -49.92 -30.78
N LEU A 117 -1.60 -49.17 -30.43
CA LEU A 117 -3.00 -49.62 -30.53
C LEU A 117 -4.01 -48.44 -30.56
N GLN A 118 -5.21 -48.65 -31.13
CA GLN A 118 -6.38 -47.75 -31.14
C GLN A 118 -7.67 -48.57 -30.87
N PRO A 119 -8.70 -47.99 -30.24
CA PRO A 119 -10.01 -47.72 -30.88
C PRO A 119 -10.53 -46.28 -30.54
N THR A 120 -11.31 -45.52 -31.33
CA THR A 120 -12.69 -45.65 -31.89
C THR A 120 -13.78 -45.88 -30.83
N SER A 121 -14.93 -45.19 -30.76
CA SER A 121 -15.47 -43.95 -31.40
C SER A 121 -16.71 -43.47 -30.54
N ASP A 122 -17.72 -42.65 -30.89
CA ASP A 122 -18.22 -42.06 -32.16
C ASP A 122 -19.20 -40.86 -31.96
N GLN A 123 -19.60 -40.24 -33.08
CA GLN A 123 -20.78 -39.41 -33.47
C GLN A 123 -21.82 -38.80 -32.47
N GLY A 124 -22.37 -37.63 -32.88
CA GLY A 124 -23.62 -37.03 -32.37
C GLY A 124 -23.86 -35.56 -32.81
N ASP A 125 -24.56 -35.35 -33.93
CA ASP A 125 -24.67 -34.05 -34.65
C ASP A 125 -25.93 -33.18 -34.36
N HIS A 126 -25.94 -31.99 -34.98
CA HIS A 126 -27.09 -31.09 -35.27
C HIS A 126 -27.58 -30.14 -34.14
N ASN A 127 -27.92 -28.86 -34.39
CA ASN A 127 -28.10 -28.14 -35.66
C ASN A 127 -27.85 -26.62 -35.57
N VAL A 128 -27.72 -25.96 -36.73
CA VAL A 128 -27.54 -24.50 -36.88
C VAL A 128 -28.81 -23.85 -37.43
N THR A 129 -29.10 -22.60 -37.05
CA THR A 129 -30.00 -21.71 -37.83
C THR A 129 -29.44 -20.29 -37.86
N VAL A 130 -29.44 -19.66 -39.04
CA VAL A 130 -28.85 -18.33 -39.30
C VAL A 130 -29.95 -17.37 -39.76
N LEU A 131 -29.99 -16.15 -39.20
CA LEU A 131 -30.60 -14.99 -39.85
C LEU A 131 -29.77 -13.71 -39.63
N LYS A 132 -29.80 -12.86 -40.67
CA LYS A 132 -29.15 -11.56 -40.89
C LYS A 132 -29.88 -10.91 -42.10
N PRO A 133 -29.64 -9.64 -42.48
CA PRO A 133 -29.41 -8.42 -41.69
C PRO A 133 -30.26 -7.23 -42.21
N SER A 134 -30.20 -6.05 -41.58
CA SER A 134 -30.47 -4.76 -42.26
C SER A 134 -30.04 -3.52 -41.44
N LEU A 135 -29.84 -2.40 -42.16
CA LEU A 135 -29.68 -1.00 -41.67
C LEU A 135 -31.00 -0.24 -42.00
N VAL A 136 -31.29 1.04 -41.73
CA VAL A 136 -30.52 2.32 -41.76
C VAL A 136 -31.22 3.37 -40.86
N ASP A 137 -30.46 4.38 -40.42
CA ASP A 137 -30.77 5.72 -39.85
C ASP A 137 -32.23 6.21 -39.70
N GLN A 138 -32.51 6.90 -38.58
CA GLN A 138 -32.53 8.38 -38.55
C GLN A 138 -32.42 8.92 -37.10
N ALA A 139 -32.23 10.24 -36.93
CA ALA A 139 -31.91 10.89 -35.66
C ALA A 139 -32.70 12.19 -35.47
N GLU A 140 -32.87 12.63 -34.22
CA GLU A 140 -33.27 14.00 -33.91
C GLU A 140 -32.69 14.50 -32.58
N ASN A 141 -32.36 15.80 -32.52
CA ASN A 141 -31.77 16.48 -31.37
C ASN A 141 -32.82 17.28 -30.60
N ILE A 142 -32.77 17.26 -29.26
CA ILE A 142 -33.05 18.47 -28.46
C ILE A 142 -31.99 18.60 -27.37
N SER A 143 -31.33 19.76 -27.32
CA SER A 143 -30.47 20.20 -26.23
C SER A 143 -31.08 21.45 -25.57
N LEU A 144 -30.86 21.62 -24.27
CA LEU A 144 -31.26 22.81 -23.52
C LEU A 144 -30.03 23.43 -22.83
N PRO A 145 -29.83 24.76 -22.92
CA PRO A 145 -28.62 25.41 -22.44
C PRO A 145 -28.67 25.77 -20.95
N LEU A 146 -27.50 25.93 -20.34
CA LEU A 146 -27.36 26.72 -19.11
C LEU A 146 -27.53 28.21 -19.45
N VAL A 147 -28.18 28.95 -18.56
CA VAL A 147 -28.01 30.40 -18.44
C VAL A 147 -27.33 30.66 -17.10
N VAL A 148 -26.33 31.55 -17.11
CA VAL A 148 -25.58 31.97 -15.92
C VAL A 148 -25.79 33.47 -15.74
N GLU A 149 -26.22 33.89 -14.56
CA GLU A 149 -26.13 35.29 -14.14
C GLU A 149 -25.36 35.39 -12.82
N ASN A 150 -24.33 36.22 -12.82
CA ASN A 150 -23.59 36.65 -11.63
C ASN A 150 -24.03 38.07 -11.29
N VAL A 151 -24.49 38.31 -10.06
CA VAL A 151 -24.50 39.66 -9.46
C VAL A 151 -24.00 39.56 -8.02
N THR A 152 -23.02 40.39 -7.66
CA THR A 152 -22.38 40.38 -6.34
C THR A 152 -22.82 41.54 -5.47
N MET A 153 -23.24 41.19 -4.24
CA MET A 153 -23.08 41.95 -2.99
C MET A 153 -23.47 43.43 -2.90
N THR A 154 -24.34 43.71 -1.93
CA THR A 154 -24.00 44.64 -0.85
C THR A 154 -24.22 43.95 0.50
N ALA A 155 -23.65 44.51 1.57
CA ALA A 155 -23.91 44.09 2.94
C ALA A 155 -24.39 45.32 3.72
N ASP A 156 -25.49 45.21 4.45
CA ASP A 156 -25.77 46.15 5.52
C ASP A 156 -26.78 45.61 6.56
N GLN A 157 -26.66 46.16 7.77
CA GLN A 157 -27.60 46.13 8.89
C GLN A 157 -27.95 44.78 9.55
N ALA A 158 -28.25 44.88 10.84
CA ALA A 158 -28.48 43.76 11.74
C ALA A 158 -29.60 44.10 12.74
N ASP A 159 -29.98 43.07 13.50
CA ASP A 159 -30.58 43.12 14.83
C ASP A 159 -32.13 43.17 14.95
N GLN A 160 -32.59 42.54 16.04
CA GLN A 160 -33.91 42.64 16.67
C GLN A 160 -35.20 42.23 15.90
N ALA A 161 -35.58 40.96 16.11
CA ALA A 161 -36.98 40.60 16.40
C ALA A 161 -37.04 39.45 17.42
N LYS A 162 -37.32 39.76 18.70
CA LYS A 162 -37.76 38.77 19.69
C LYS A 162 -39.27 38.62 19.61
N ASN A 163 -39.80 37.39 19.58
CA ASN A 163 -40.78 36.94 20.59
C ASN A 163 -41.20 35.48 20.43
N THR A 164 -41.30 34.81 21.59
CA THR A 164 -42.37 33.90 22.00
C THR A 164 -42.95 32.89 21.00
N THR A 165 -42.53 31.63 21.14
CA THR A 165 -43.42 30.46 21.02
C THR A 165 -43.38 29.69 22.34
N MET A 166 -44.52 29.18 22.80
CA MET A 166 -44.65 28.61 24.14
C MET A 166 -44.05 27.20 24.26
N VAL A 167 -43.54 26.88 25.46
CA VAL A 167 -43.28 25.50 25.88
C VAL A 167 -44.63 24.84 26.19
N GLN A 168 -44.96 23.76 25.50
CA GLN A 168 -45.90 22.76 25.99
C GLN A 168 -45.11 21.49 26.31
N GLU A 169 -44.94 21.21 27.59
CA GLU A 169 -44.56 19.88 28.05
C GLU A 169 -45.76 18.95 27.85
N VAL A 170 -45.52 17.82 27.19
CA VAL A 170 -46.47 16.71 27.09
C VAL A 170 -45.76 15.48 27.66
N GLU A 171 -46.11 15.09 28.88
CA GLU A 171 -45.77 13.77 29.39
C GLU A 171 -46.59 12.71 28.63
N ASP A 172 -45.98 12.06 27.64
CA ASP A 172 -46.51 10.81 27.09
C ASP A 172 -45.84 9.61 27.75
N ARG A 173 -46.59 8.88 28.59
CA ARG A 173 -46.18 7.60 29.18
C ARG A 173 -46.52 6.44 28.24
N GLY A 174 -45.92 6.46 27.05
CA GLY A 174 -45.94 5.34 26.11
C GLY A 174 -44.68 4.48 26.23
N GLU A 175 -44.79 3.21 26.61
CA GLU A 175 -43.71 2.22 26.43
C GLU A 175 -43.59 1.82 24.95
N ALA A 176 -43.14 2.77 24.13
CA ALA A 176 -42.74 2.52 22.76
C ALA A 176 -41.45 1.69 22.77
N SER A 177 -41.57 0.37 22.65
CA SER A 177 -40.46 -0.53 22.32
C SER A 177 -39.96 -0.22 20.91
N GLY A 178 -39.15 0.83 20.79
CA GLY A 178 -38.68 1.38 19.54
C GLY A 178 -37.71 0.45 18.82
N THR A 179 -38.24 -0.39 17.92
CA THR A 179 -37.44 -1.18 16.98
C THR A 179 -36.54 -0.24 16.19
N MET A 180 -35.23 -0.25 16.48
CA MET A 180 -34.26 0.58 15.76
C MET A 180 -34.35 0.30 14.26
N LYS A 181 -34.63 1.35 13.48
CA LYS A 181 -34.80 1.22 12.02
C LYS A 181 -33.48 0.77 11.39
N SER A 182 -33.50 -0.43 10.82
CA SER A 182 -32.36 -1.04 10.13
C SER A 182 -31.98 -0.25 8.88
N GLU A 183 -30.76 0.30 8.84
CA GLU A 183 -30.22 1.01 7.67
C GLU A 183 -28.94 0.34 7.15
N ILE A 184 -28.76 0.33 5.82
CA ILE A 184 -27.55 -0.15 5.14
C ILE A 184 -27.14 0.93 4.14
N SER A 185 -26.03 1.60 4.39
CA SER A 185 -25.48 2.65 3.54
C SER A 185 -24.07 2.26 3.09
N CYS A 186 -23.91 1.95 1.80
CA CYS A 186 -22.66 1.42 1.24
C CYS A 186 -22.04 2.37 0.20
N ASN A 187 -20.82 2.83 0.47
CA ASN A 187 -20.04 3.68 -0.41
C ASN A 187 -19.12 2.83 -1.30
N PHE A 188 -19.41 2.85 -2.61
CA PHE A 188 -18.58 2.28 -3.67
C PHE A 188 -17.92 3.34 -4.57
N ALA A 189 -18.14 4.63 -4.29
CA ALA A 189 -17.65 5.74 -5.13
C ALA A 189 -16.18 6.07 -4.86
N LEU A 190 -15.72 5.96 -3.61
CA LEU A 190 -14.34 6.32 -3.23
C LEU A 190 -13.30 5.48 -3.98
N PRO A 191 -12.27 6.08 -4.61
CA PRO A 191 -11.39 5.38 -5.55
C PRO A 191 -10.59 4.24 -4.92
N ARG A 192 -10.15 4.40 -3.66
CA ARG A 192 -9.26 3.45 -2.97
C ARG A 192 -9.97 2.32 -2.24
N SER A 193 -11.24 2.46 -1.87
CA SER A 193 -11.91 1.56 -0.92
C SER A 193 -13.42 1.50 -1.08
N ASN A 194 -14.02 0.35 -0.76
CA ASN A 194 -15.46 0.21 -0.55
C ASN A 194 -15.73 0.02 0.94
N SER A 195 -16.83 0.57 1.46
CA SER A 195 -17.27 0.34 2.85
C SER A 195 -18.79 0.44 2.99
N CYS A 196 -19.37 -0.31 3.93
CA CYS A 196 -20.77 -0.18 4.35
C CYS A 196 -20.83 0.26 5.81
N ASN A 197 -21.70 1.23 6.12
CA ASN A 197 -22.18 1.50 7.48
C ASN A 197 -23.57 0.87 7.63
N ILE A 198 -23.76 0.08 8.69
CA ILE A 198 -24.93 -0.77 8.90
C ILE A 198 -25.46 -0.53 10.31
N THR A 199 -26.75 -0.28 10.49
CA THR A 199 -27.37 -0.01 11.81
C THR A 199 -28.63 -0.87 12.01
N GLY A 200 -29.06 -1.02 13.27
CA GLY A 200 -30.22 -1.84 13.67
C GLY A 200 -29.79 -3.14 14.35
N ASP A 201 -30.55 -4.22 14.15
CA ASP A 201 -30.17 -5.57 14.61
C ASP A 201 -29.16 -6.20 13.65
N VAL A 202 -27.88 -5.86 13.79
CA VAL A 202 -26.83 -6.27 12.85
C VAL A 202 -26.18 -7.57 13.30
N ARG A 203 -26.50 -8.68 12.63
CA ARG A 203 -26.04 -10.03 13.00
C ARG A 203 -24.87 -10.48 12.12
N VAL A 204 -23.70 -10.67 12.72
CA VAL A 204 -22.43 -11.01 12.07
C VAL A 204 -22.12 -12.49 12.25
N SER A 205 -21.97 -13.23 11.14
CA SER A 205 -21.60 -14.64 11.12
C SER A 205 -20.18 -14.82 10.56
N GLY A 206 -19.25 -15.17 11.44
CA GLY A 206 -17.81 -15.28 11.15
C GLY A 206 -17.46 -16.36 10.14
N ILE A 207 -17.90 -17.60 10.38
CA ILE A 207 -17.71 -18.73 9.47
C ILE A 207 -18.25 -18.44 8.06
N SER A 208 -19.43 -17.82 7.92
CA SER A 208 -20.03 -17.56 6.61
C SER A 208 -19.51 -16.29 5.92
N GLY A 209 -18.80 -15.41 6.63
CA GLY A 209 -18.39 -14.10 6.10
C GLY A 209 -19.59 -13.22 5.74
N THR A 210 -20.71 -13.38 6.46
CA THR A 210 -21.98 -12.71 6.15
C THR A 210 -22.44 -11.84 7.30
N ILE A 211 -22.87 -10.62 6.98
CA ILE A 211 -23.63 -9.73 7.87
C ILE A 211 -25.08 -9.77 7.42
N LEU A 212 -25.97 -10.19 8.31
CA LEU A 212 -27.42 -10.23 8.13
C LEU A 212 -28.07 -9.06 8.86
N VAL A 213 -29.08 -8.47 8.24
CA VAL A 213 -29.89 -7.39 8.80
C VAL A 213 -31.36 -7.72 8.55
N PRO A 214 -32.19 -7.95 9.58
CA PRO A 214 -33.61 -8.13 9.41
C PRO A 214 -34.27 -6.78 9.06
N ARG A 215 -35.27 -6.84 8.19
CA ARG A 215 -36.22 -5.75 7.93
C ARG A 215 -37.64 -6.21 8.22
N PHE A 216 -38.44 -5.29 8.76
CA PHE A 216 -39.87 -5.48 9.01
C PHE A 216 -40.76 -4.70 8.02
N GLU A 217 -40.15 -3.88 7.16
CA GLU A 217 -40.79 -3.15 6.07
C GLU A 217 -40.42 -3.83 4.72
N LEU A 218 -41.39 -3.95 3.81
CA LEU A 218 -41.15 -4.39 2.43
C LEU A 218 -40.37 -3.30 1.66
N ASP A 219 -39.45 -3.71 0.79
CA ASP A 219 -38.75 -2.76 -0.09
C ASP A 219 -39.71 -2.28 -1.20
N PRO A 220 -39.84 -0.97 -1.47
CA PRO A 220 -40.72 -0.45 -2.52
C PRO A 220 -40.42 -0.98 -3.94
N SER A 221 -39.25 -1.57 -4.18
CA SER A 221 -38.92 -2.25 -5.45
C SER A 221 -39.47 -3.68 -5.57
N GLY A 222 -40.11 -4.23 -4.53
CA GLY A 222 -40.55 -5.63 -4.49
C GLY A 222 -39.43 -6.65 -4.22
N GLU A 223 -38.21 -6.21 -3.92
CA GLU A 223 -37.09 -7.09 -3.61
C GLU A 223 -37.16 -7.64 -2.18
N ASN A 224 -37.47 -8.94 -2.02
CA ASN A 224 -37.49 -9.63 -0.73
C ASN A 224 -36.13 -9.65 0.00
N SER A 225 -35.02 -9.47 -0.72
CA SER A 225 -33.69 -9.32 -0.15
C SER A 225 -32.80 -8.47 -1.05
N ARG A 226 -31.92 -7.67 -0.44
CA ARG A 226 -30.83 -6.96 -1.13
C ARG A 226 -29.49 -7.44 -0.59
N SER A 227 -28.48 -7.53 -1.45
CA SER A 227 -27.14 -7.97 -1.04
C SER A 227 -26.01 -7.16 -1.67
N TRP A 228 -24.92 -7.02 -0.92
CA TRP A 228 -23.71 -6.31 -1.30
C TRP A 228 -22.49 -7.17 -0.99
N LYS A 229 -21.46 -7.10 -1.83
CA LYS A 229 -20.18 -7.81 -1.66
C LYS A 229 -19.06 -6.81 -1.45
N ILE A 230 -18.30 -6.96 -0.37
CA ILE A 230 -17.12 -6.14 -0.05
C ILE A 230 -15.98 -7.04 0.42
N LYS A 231 -14.81 -6.87 -0.20
CA LYS A 231 -13.52 -7.31 0.34
C LYS A 231 -12.99 -6.18 1.25
N PRO A 232 -12.93 -6.35 2.59
CA PRO A 232 -12.80 -5.22 3.51
C PRO A 232 -11.33 -4.79 3.74
N TYR A 233 -10.67 -4.37 2.66
CA TYR A 233 -9.29 -3.87 2.62
C TYR A 233 -9.22 -2.62 1.74
N ALA A 234 -8.44 -1.61 2.14
CA ALA A 234 -8.49 -0.29 1.51
C ALA A 234 -7.54 -0.13 0.31
N ARG A 235 -7.66 -1.03 -0.69
CA ARG A 235 -6.91 -0.96 -1.95
C ARG A 235 -7.66 -1.57 -3.14
N LYS A 236 -8.92 -1.17 -3.34
CA LYS A 236 -9.92 -1.93 -4.11
C LYS A 236 -9.59 -2.19 -5.59
N THR A 237 -8.76 -1.36 -6.19
CA THR A 237 -8.31 -1.47 -7.60
C THR A 237 -7.07 -2.35 -7.76
N ASP A 238 -6.38 -2.68 -6.67
CA ASP A 238 -5.14 -3.45 -6.65
C ASP A 238 -5.48 -4.96 -6.62
N GLN A 239 -5.64 -5.56 -7.81
CA GLN A 239 -6.09 -6.95 -7.95
C GLN A 239 -5.21 -7.94 -7.17
N THR A 240 -3.88 -7.73 -7.15
CA THR A 240 -2.93 -8.56 -6.40
C THR A 240 -3.08 -8.43 -4.88
N ALA A 241 -3.38 -7.24 -4.35
CA ALA A 241 -3.75 -7.12 -2.93
C ALA A 241 -5.07 -7.83 -2.64
N MET A 242 -6.06 -7.61 -3.52
CA MET A 242 -7.44 -8.03 -3.31
C MET A 242 -7.67 -9.53 -3.54
N GLU A 243 -6.80 -10.22 -4.28
CA GLU A 243 -6.79 -11.69 -4.45
C GLU A 243 -6.90 -12.41 -3.10
N PHE A 244 -6.02 -12.07 -2.16
CA PHE A 244 -5.90 -12.70 -0.84
C PHE A 244 -6.88 -12.15 0.22
N VAL A 245 -7.68 -11.14 -0.09
CA VAL A 245 -8.65 -10.55 0.85
C VAL A 245 -9.95 -11.35 0.79
N ARG A 246 -10.44 -11.82 1.96
CA ARG A 246 -11.72 -12.52 2.08
C ARG A 246 -12.86 -11.60 1.65
N GLU A 247 -13.74 -12.09 0.77
CA GLU A 247 -14.98 -11.39 0.46
C GLU A 247 -16.02 -11.61 1.55
N TRP A 248 -16.71 -10.53 1.92
CA TRP A 248 -17.82 -10.51 2.86
C TRP A 248 -19.11 -10.09 2.16
N SER A 249 -20.22 -10.68 2.57
CA SER A 249 -21.56 -10.34 2.07
C SER A 249 -22.37 -9.59 3.12
N VAL A 250 -22.99 -8.47 2.76
CA VAL A 250 -24.07 -7.84 3.53
C VAL A 250 -25.39 -8.27 2.91
N LYS A 251 -26.37 -8.69 3.72
CA LYS A 251 -27.68 -9.14 3.27
C LYS A 251 -28.80 -8.53 4.12
N SER A 252 -29.71 -7.83 3.46
CA SER A 252 -31.01 -7.44 4.01
C SER A 252 -32.01 -8.57 3.82
N VAL A 253 -32.71 -8.99 4.86
CA VAL A 253 -33.66 -10.13 4.82
C VAL A 253 -35.01 -9.72 5.41
N PHE A 254 -36.10 -9.92 4.67
CA PHE A 254 -37.46 -9.56 5.09
C PHE A 254 -38.13 -10.62 6.00
N GLN A 255 -37.64 -11.86 6.06
CA GLN A 255 -38.23 -12.93 6.87
C GLN A 255 -37.35 -13.29 8.09
N PRO A 256 -37.80 -13.03 9.34
CA PRO A 256 -37.00 -13.31 10.54
C PRO A 256 -36.56 -14.77 10.70
N LYS A 257 -37.30 -15.74 10.14
CA LYS A 257 -36.98 -17.18 10.24
C LYS A 257 -35.67 -17.59 9.56
N GLU A 258 -35.15 -16.78 8.64
CA GLU A 258 -33.85 -17.01 7.98
C GLU A 258 -32.68 -16.35 8.72
N VAL A 259 -32.96 -15.58 9.77
CA VAL A 259 -31.96 -14.75 10.47
C VAL A 259 -31.56 -15.45 11.79
N PRO A 260 -30.30 -15.89 11.94
CA PRO A 260 -29.88 -16.73 13.07
C PRO A 260 -29.90 -15.95 14.39
N GLU A 261 -30.29 -16.62 15.48
CA GLU A 261 -30.39 -16.01 16.81
C GLU A 261 -29.05 -15.50 17.36
N CYS A 262 -29.13 -14.44 18.16
CA CYS A 262 -27.97 -13.79 18.76
C CYS A 262 -27.27 -14.69 19.78
N SER A 263 -26.16 -15.30 19.38
CA SER A 263 -25.34 -16.13 20.27
C SER A 263 -24.50 -15.27 21.23
N VAL A 264 -24.07 -14.09 20.79
CA VAL A 264 -23.34 -13.10 21.61
C VAL A 264 -23.80 -11.68 21.23
N THR A 265 -24.44 -10.97 22.15
CA THR A 265 -24.89 -9.59 21.94
C THR A 265 -23.87 -8.58 22.47
N HIS A 266 -23.63 -7.50 21.71
CA HIS A 266 -22.69 -6.42 22.06
C HIS A 266 -23.42 -5.08 22.04
N THR A 267 -23.19 -4.23 23.04
CA THR A 267 -23.83 -2.91 23.18
C THR A 267 -23.10 -1.76 22.47
N VAL A 268 -21.94 -2.04 21.86
CA VAL A 268 -21.07 -1.07 21.17
C VAL A 268 -20.95 -1.41 19.69
N PRO A 269 -20.66 -0.43 18.82
CA PRO A 269 -20.42 -0.66 17.39
C PRO A 269 -19.20 -1.57 17.13
N ALA A 270 -19.13 -2.11 15.92
CA ALA A 270 -17.99 -2.87 15.43
C ALA A 270 -17.44 -2.36 14.09
N ILE A 271 -16.15 -2.59 13.83
CA ILE A 271 -15.53 -2.44 12.50
C ILE A 271 -14.97 -3.79 12.05
N VAL A 272 -15.41 -4.26 10.89
CA VAL A 272 -14.92 -5.48 10.22
C VAL A 272 -13.88 -5.10 9.17
N PHE A 273 -12.64 -5.55 9.35
CA PHE A 273 -11.55 -5.27 8.39
C PHE A 273 -10.59 -6.45 8.21
N SER A 274 -9.93 -6.49 7.05
CA SER A 274 -8.99 -7.55 6.68
C SER A 274 -7.54 -7.20 7.05
N ASN A 275 -6.81 -8.15 7.64
CA ASN A 275 -5.35 -8.12 7.73
C ASN A 275 -4.66 -8.93 6.60
N SER A 276 -5.29 -9.03 5.43
CA SER A 276 -4.68 -9.60 4.22
C SER A 276 -4.05 -8.52 3.32
N GLY A 277 -3.98 -8.78 2.02
CA GLY A 277 -3.30 -7.91 1.05
C GLY A 277 -1.83 -7.74 1.42
N TYR A 278 -1.36 -6.50 1.39
CA TYR A 278 0.02 -6.15 1.71
C TYR A 278 0.31 -5.97 3.21
N SER A 279 -0.67 -6.26 4.09
CA SER A 279 -0.50 -6.25 5.56
C SER A 279 0.75 -7.02 6.01
N GLY A 280 1.69 -6.33 6.64
CA GLY A 280 3.03 -6.78 7.00
C GLY A 280 4.12 -5.88 6.41
N ASN A 281 3.88 -5.31 5.22
CA ASN A 281 4.72 -4.25 4.67
C ASN A 281 4.42 -2.93 5.39
N HIS A 282 5.45 -2.34 5.99
CA HIS A 282 5.31 -1.17 6.88
C HIS A 282 4.67 0.07 6.21
N PHE A 283 4.75 0.22 4.89
CA PHE A 283 4.02 1.27 4.17
C PHE A 283 2.52 0.97 4.16
N HIS A 284 2.15 -0.17 3.58
CA HIS A 284 0.76 -0.62 3.44
C HIS A 284 0.02 -0.79 4.76
N ASP A 285 0.72 -1.21 5.82
CA ASP A 285 0.21 -1.21 7.19
C ASP A 285 -0.41 0.15 7.57
N PHE A 286 0.20 1.26 7.13
CA PHE A 286 -0.29 2.61 7.40
C PHE A 286 -1.32 3.08 6.37
N THR A 287 -1.00 3.05 5.08
CA THR A 287 -1.86 3.59 4.00
C THR A 287 -3.14 2.78 3.77
N ASP A 288 -3.06 1.45 3.78
CA ASP A 288 -4.19 0.57 3.46
C ASP A 288 -4.96 0.11 4.72
N THR A 289 -4.46 0.39 5.93
CA THR A 289 -5.08 -0.12 7.18
C THR A 289 -5.11 0.88 8.33
N LEU A 290 -3.98 1.32 8.91
CA LEU A 290 -4.00 2.09 10.17
C LEU A 290 -4.58 3.51 10.02
N ILE A 291 -4.32 4.20 8.91
CA ILE A 291 -4.95 5.50 8.62
C ILE A 291 -6.47 5.33 8.41
N PRO A 292 -6.95 4.45 7.50
CA PRO A 292 -8.38 4.17 7.35
C PRO A 292 -9.08 3.72 8.64
N LEU A 293 -8.43 2.89 9.47
CA LEU A 293 -8.98 2.43 10.75
C LEU A 293 -9.05 3.58 11.78
N PHE A 294 -8.07 4.48 11.80
CA PHE A 294 -8.16 5.70 12.60
C PHE A 294 -9.34 6.57 12.18
N LEU A 295 -9.55 6.81 10.87
CA LEU A 295 -10.67 7.60 10.37
C LEU A 295 -12.02 6.95 10.71
N GLY A 296 -12.14 5.62 10.57
CA GLY A 296 -13.36 4.89 10.93
C GLY A 296 -13.65 4.86 12.44
N ALA A 297 -12.62 4.71 13.27
CA ALA A 297 -12.77 4.47 14.72
C ALA A 297 -12.74 5.74 15.59
N LYS A 298 -12.08 6.84 15.17
CA LYS A 298 -11.89 8.07 15.96
C LYS A 298 -13.18 8.59 16.60
N LYS A 299 -14.28 8.58 15.84
CA LYS A 299 -15.61 9.05 16.28
C LYS A 299 -16.18 8.31 17.50
N PHE A 300 -15.76 7.06 17.74
CA PHE A 300 -16.26 6.22 18.83
C PHE A 300 -15.46 6.35 20.14
N GLN A 301 -14.34 7.09 20.16
CA GLN A 301 -13.55 7.36 21.37
C GLN A 301 -13.11 6.10 22.17
N GLY A 302 -12.92 4.99 21.47
CA GLY A 302 -12.57 3.69 22.05
C GLY A 302 -13.76 2.74 22.27
N GLU A 303 -15.00 3.22 22.20
CA GLU A 303 -16.24 2.43 22.32
C GLU A 303 -16.59 1.74 21.00
N VAL A 304 -15.67 0.93 20.48
CA VAL A 304 -15.85 0.18 19.22
C VAL A 304 -15.06 -1.13 19.28
N LYS A 305 -15.64 -2.22 18.80
CA LYS A 305 -14.97 -3.54 18.70
C LYS A 305 -14.34 -3.74 17.32
N PHE A 306 -13.25 -4.49 17.26
CA PHE A 306 -12.59 -4.85 16.00
C PHE A 306 -12.80 -6.34 15.70
N LEU A 307 -13.36 -6.61 14.52
CA LEU A 307 -13.62 -7.95 14.00
C LEU A 307 -12.67 -8.17 12.82
N VAL A 308 -11.57 -8.87 13.05
CA VAL A 308 -10.47 -8.95 12.08
C VAL A 308 -10.57 -10.24 11.28
N THR A 309 -10.86 -10.10 9.99
CA THR A 309 -10.80 -11.19 9.00
C THR A 309 -9.40 -11.28 8.40
N ASN A 310 -9.04 -12.45 7.87
CA ASN A 310 -7.68 -12.82 7.48
C ASN A 310 -6.65 -12.54 8.60
N TYR A 311 -6.97 -12.94 9.82
CA TYR A 311 -6.29 -12.56 11.06
C TYR A 311 -4.77 -12.87 11.06
N ARG A 312 -3.94 -11.84 11.33
CA ARG A 312 -2.48 -11.97 11.44
C ARG A 312 -1.98 -11.49 12.82
N LEU A 313 -1.83 -12.41 13.77
CA LEU A 313 -1.40 -12.13 15.15
C LEU A 313 -0.09 -11.31 15.25
N SER A 314 0.85 -11.54 14.33
CA SER A 314 2.11 -10.79 14.27
C SER A 314 1.91 -9.30 13.93
N TRP A 315 0.94 -8.98 13.08
CA TRP A 315 0.56 -7.61 12.73
C TRP A 315 -0.14 -6.91 13.90
N LEU A 316 -1.08 -7.60 14.54
CA LEU A 316 -1.82 -7.09 15.71
C LEU A 316 -0.89 -6.84 16.89
N ASN A 317 0.11 -7.70 17.12
CA ASN A 317 1.15 -7.48 18.13
C ASN A 317 2.08 -6.31 17.76
N LYS A 318 2.50 -6.17 16.49
CA LYS A 318 3.32 -5.04 15.99
C LYS A 318 2.65 -3.68 16.26
N TYR A 319 1.32 -3.60 16.10
CA TYR A 319 0.56 -2.35 16.25
C TYR A 319 -0.31 -2.25 17.50
N ARG A 320 -0.12 -3.14 18.49
CA ARG A 320 -0.97 -3.25 19.69
C ARG A 320 -1.19 -1.92 20.43
N LYS A 321 -0.17 -1.06 20.49
CA LYS A 321 -0.26 0.29 21.10
C LYS A 321 -1.27 1.20 20.37
N ILE A 322 -1.28 1.19 19.03
CA ILE A 322 -2.22 1.99 18.22
C ILE A 322 -3.64 1.43 18.38
N LEU A 323 -3.78 0.11 18.24
CA LEU A 323 -5.07 -0.58 18.30
C LEU A 323 -5.76 -0.39 19.67
N LYS A 324 -5.02 -0.52 20.78
CA LYS A 324 -5.52 -0.24 22.14
C LYS A 324 -5.84 1.24 22.44
N LYS A 325 -5.45 2.18 21.57
CA LYS A 325 -5.86 3.59 21.65
C LYS A 325 -7.09 3.88 20.77
N LEU A 326 -7.39 3.04 19.77
CA LEU A 326 -8.60 3.12 18.95
C LEU A 326 -9.78 2.32 19.51
N SER A 327 -9.52 1.28 20.31
CA SER A 327 -10.53 0.42 20.95
C SER A 327 -10.14 0.08 22.39
N LYS A 328 -11.14 0.11 23.29
CA LYS A 328 -11.02 -0.36 24.68
C LYS A 328 -11.19 -1.87 24.83
N TYR A 329 -11.61 -2.56 23.76
CA TYR A 329 -11.95 -3.98 23.77
C TYR A 329 -10.82 -4.84 23.16
N GLU A 330 -10.76 -6.11 23.54
CA GLU A 330 -9.88 -7.06 22.85
C GLU A 330 -10.44 -7.40 21.44
N ILE A 331 -9.54 -7.77 20.54
CA ILE A 331 -9.78 -7.90 19.10
C ILE A 331 -10.23 -9.32 18.78
N ILE A 332 -11.34 -9.45 18.05
CA ILE A 332 -11.96 -10.74 17.72
C ILE A 332 -11.41 -11.26 16.39
N ASP A 333 -10.97 -12.52 16.40
CA ASP A 333 -10.58 -13.29 15.21
C ASP A 333 -11.84 -13.86 14.55
N ILE A 334 -12.55 -12.99 13.82
CA ILE A 334 -13.92 -13.27 13.35
C ILE A 334 -13.97 -14.44 12.34
N ASP A 335 -12.84 -14.83 11.73
CA ASP A 335 -12.79 -16.02 10.88
C ASP A 335 -12.90 -17.34 11.67
N LYS A 336 -12.68 -17.32 13.00
CA LYS A 336 -12.83 -18.49 13.89
C LYS A 336 -14.14 -18.50 14.69
N GLU A 337 -14.91 -17.42 14.68
CA GLU A 337 -16.15 -17.35 15.46
C GLU A 337 -17.27 -18.17 14.81
N VAL A 338 -17.65 -19.25 15.52
CA VAL A 338 -18.80 -20.11 15.18
C VAL A 338 -20.12 -19.42 15.54
N SER A 339 -20.09 -18.59 16.59
CA SER A 339 -21.21 -17.83 17.13
C SER A 339 -21.73 -16.76 16.17
N THR A 340 -23.02 -16.42 16.28
CA THR A 340 -23.58 -15.20 15.67
C THR A 340 -23.41 -14.03 16.65
N HIS A 341 -22.70 -12.98 16.23
CA HIS A 341 -22.45 -11.79 17.04
C HIS A 341 -23.40 -10.66 16.62
N CYS A 342 -24.20 -10.14 17.54
CA CYS A 342 -25.16 -9.06 17.27
C CYS A 342 -24.67 -7.70 17.79
N PHE A 343 -24.80 -6.66 16.97
CA PHE A 343 -24.33 -5.29 17.27
C PHE A 343 -25.39 -4.25 16.84
N PRO A 344 -25.49 -3.09 17.51
CA PRO A 344 -26.36 -1.98 17.08
C PRO A 344 -25.86 -1.26 15.82
N ASN A 345 -24.55 -1.37 15.52
CA ASN A 345 -23.92 -0.79 14.34
C ASN A 345 -22.66 -1.60 13.95
N VAL A 346 -22.49 -1.84 12.65
CA VAL A 346 -21.26 -2.43 12.08
C VAL A 346 -20.82 -1.61 10.88
N ILE A 347 -19.52 -1.30 10.82
CA ILE A 347 -18.86 -0.80 9.62
C ILE A 347 -18.12 -1.96 8.97
N LEU A 348 -18.50 -2.35 7.76
CA LEU A 348 -17.78 -3.34 6.96
C LEU A 348 -16.82 -2.62 6.00
N GLY A 349 -15.52 -2.94 6.07
CA GLY A 349 -14.49 -2.29 5.27
C GLY A 349 -13.87 -1.07 5.95
N LEU A 350 -12.93 -0.47 5.23
CA LEU A 350 -12.10 0.63 5.71
C LEU A 350 -12.08 1.76 4.68
N THR A 351 -12.30 2.99 5.12
CA THR A 351 -12.38 4.16 4.25
C THR A 351 -11.01 4.81 4.06
N SER A 352 -10.42 4.69 2.87
CA SER A 352 -9.16 5.36 2.49
C SER A 352 -9.43 6.50 1.50
N GLN A 353 -8.78 7.63 1.73
CA GLN A 353 -8.93 8.87 0.95
C GLN A 353 -7.72 9.06 0.02
N LYS A 354 -6.51 9.06 0.58
CA LYS A 354 -5.22 9.28 -0.11
C LYS A 354 -4.23 8.14 0.17
N GLU A 355 -3.06 8.18 -0.46
CA GLU A 355 -1.93 7.28 -0.17
C GLU A 355 -1.08 7.85 0.99
N LEU A 356 -0.89 7.05 2.05
CA LEU A 356 -0.21 7.40 3.32
C LEU A 356 -0.70 8.70 4.02
N ASP A 357 -1.80 9.29 3.57
CA ASP A 357 -2.26 10.62 3.98
C ASP A 357 -3.78 10.70 4.23
N VAL A 358 -4.20 11.80 4.85
CA VAL A 358 -5.61 12.10 5.18
C VAL A 358 -6.05 13.34 4.41
N ASP A 359 -7.29 13.32 3.90
CA ASP A 359 -7.92 14.48 3.30
C ASP A 359 -8.77 15.25 4.34
N PRO A 360 -8.34 16.44 4.79
CA PRO A 360 -9.08 17.23 5.77
C PRO A 360 -10.38 17.83 5.21
N SER A 361 -10.56 17.87 3.88
CA SER A 361 -11.81 18.33 3.25
C SER A 361 -12.92 17.27 3.29
N MET A 362 -12.57 16.02 3.56
CA MET A 362 -13.48 14.86 3.53
C MET A 362 -13.85 14.40 4.95
N PRO A 363 -15.10 13.97 5.19
CA PRO A 363 -15.49 13.34 6.47
C PRO A 363 -14.53 12.19 6.85
N PRO A 364 -14.07 12.10 8.12
CA PRO A 364 -14.51 12.84 9.30
C PRO A 364 -13.65 14.09 9.62
N TYR A 365 -13.32 14.90 8.61
CA TYR A 365 -12.68 16.23 8.73
C TYR A 365 -11.47 16.24 9.67
N SER A 366 -10.62 15.22 9.54
CA SER A 366 -9.44 15.01 10.36
C SER A 366 -8.21 15.33 9.53
N SER A 367 -7.17 15.89 10.14
CA SER A 367 -5.92 16.17 9.46
C SER A 367 -4.93 15.01 9.62
N GLN A 368 -3.96 14.95 8.71
CA GLN A 368 -2.77 14.09 8.84
C GLN A 368 -1.96 14.40 10.12
N GLN A 369 -1.98 15.66 10.59
CA GLN A 369 -1.41 16.04 11.88
C GLN A 369 -2.18 15.46 13.08
N ASP A 370 -3.48 15.17 12.94
CA ASP A 370 -4.24 14.46 13.98
C ASP A 370 -3.91 12.98 14.00
N PHE A 371 -3.71 12.36 12.83
CA PHE A 371 -3.27 10.97 12.74
C PHE A 371 -1.87 10.79 13.35
N THR A 372 -0.89 11.60 12.96
CA THR A 372 0.46 11.49 13.54
C THR A 372 0.46 11.80 15.03
N ARG A 373 -0.26 12.83 15.49
CA ARG A 373 -0.43 13.10 16.94
C ARG A 373 -1.01 11.88 17.65
N PHE A 374 -2.09 11.31 17.15
CA PHE A 374 -2.72 10.10 17.70
C PHE A 374 -1.75 8.92 17.79
N VAL A 375 -1.00 8.63 16.72
CA VAL A 375 0.02 7.57 16.69
C VAL A 375 1.13 7.84 17.70
N ARG A 376 1.67 9.06 17.72
CA ARG A 376 2.75 9.46 18.63
C ARG A 376 2.32 9.38 20.10
N ASP A 377 1.08 9.75 20.41
CA ASP A 377 0.49 9.60 21.74
C ASP A 377 0.31 8.12 22.12
N ALA A 378 -0.05 7.25 21.16
CA ALA A 378 -0.15 5.80 21.39
C ALA A 378 1.20 5.17 21.76
N TYR A 379 2.29 5.73 21.24
CA TYR A 379 3.65 5.34 21.62
C TYR A 379 4.21 6.09 22.84
N SER A 380 3.52 7.12 23.34
CA SER A 380 3.94 8.01 24.44
C SER A 380 5.22 8.79 24.12
N LEU A 381 5.35 9.27 22.87
CA LEU A 381 6.57 9.88 22.34
C LEU A 381 6.76 11.32 22.85
N PRO A 382 7.82 11.63 23.61
CA PRO A 382 7.90 12.86 24.40
C PRO A 382 8.19 14.12 23.58
N ARG A 383 8.81 14.02 22.39
CA ARG A 383 9.14 15.21 21.58
C ARG A 383 7.99 15.56 20.65
N SER A 384 7.37 16.72 20.89
CA SER A 384 6.30 17.31 20.06
C SER A 384 6.83 18.18 18.89
N ALA A 385 8.04 18.73 19.04
CA ALA A 385 8.72 19.57 18.04
C ALA A 385 10.22 19.20 17.91
N ALA A 386 10.76 19.42 16.72
CA ALA A 386 12.18 19.25 16.41
C ALA A 386 13.03 20.26 17.19
N ILE A 387 14.36 20.13 17.10
CA ILE A 387 15.27 21.10 17.67
C ILE A 387 15.12 22.45 16.97
N ASP A 388 15.34 23.53 17.73
CA ASP A 388 15.39 24.88 17.21
C ASP A 388 16.75 25.52 17.56
N LEU A 389 17.62 25.59 16.56
CA LEU A 389 19.04 25.91 16.71
C LEU A 389 19.29 27.40 16.99
N SER A 390 18.33 28.28 16.71
CA SER A 390 18.39 29.70 17.10
C SER A 390 18.35 29.84 18.63
N LYS A 391 17.49 29.05 19.29
CA LYS A 391 17.23 29.10 20.74
C LYS A 391 18.30 28.35 21.54
N ASP A 392 18.81 27.23 21.01
CA ASP A 392 19.91 26.45 21.61
C ASP A 392 21.31 27.12 21.44
N GLN A 393 21.40 28.34 20.86
CA GLN A 393 22.66 29.03 20.48
C GLN A 393 23.65 28.13 19.72
N GLY A 394 23.16 27.21 18.88
CA GLY A 394 23.98 26.20 18.18
C GLY A 394 24.69 25.17 19.08
N SER A 395 24.56 25.23 20.41
CA SER A 395 25.29 24.37 21.36
C SER A 395 24.95 22.88 21.22
N ARG A 396 23.70 22.57 20.84
CA ARG A 396 23.15 21.22 20.83
C ARG A 396 23.06 20.65 19.41
N LYS A 397 24.07 19.87 19.01
CA LYS A 397 24.12 19.26 17.65
C LYS A 397 22.86 18.43 17.32
N PRO A 398 22.19 18.68 16.17
CA PRO A 398 20.95 18.00 15.77
C PRO A 398 21.19 16.51 15.47
N ARG A 399 20.14 15.70 15.60
CA ARG A 399 20.20 14.25 15.43
C ARG A 399 19.64 13.82 14.06
N LEU A 400 20.49 13.18 13.26
CA LEU A 400 20.13 12.60 11.96
C LEU A 400 19.97 11.09 12.12
N MET A 401 18.79 10.53 11.84
CA MET A 401 18.66 9.09 11.59
C MET A 401 18.86 8.80 10.10
N ILE A 402 19.63 7.76 9.78
CA ILE A 402 19.71 7.18 8.44
C ILE A 402 19.04 5.80 8.45
N ILE A 403 17.97 5.65 7.67
CA ILE A 403 17.29 4.38 7.46
C ILE A 403 18.13 3.53 6.51
N SER A 404 18.72 2.46 7.04
CA SER A 404 19.41 1.43 6.27
C SER A 404 18.44 0.35 5.79
N ARG A 405 18.82 -0.34 4.72
CA ARG A 405 18.07 -1.45 4.10
C ARG A 405 19.05 -2.56 3.74
N LYS A 406 18.71 -3.82 4.02
CA LYS A 406 19.54 -4.99 3.66
C LYS A 406 19.17 -5.67 2.34
N ALA A 407 17.90 -5.61 1.93
CA ALA A 407 17.37 -6.40 0.80
C ALA A 407 17.41 -5.67 -0.55
N THR A 408 16.62 -4.58 -0.72
CA THR A 408 16.53 -3.81 -1.98
C THR A 408 16.69 -2.31 -1.72
N ARG A 409 17.09 -1.53 -2.75
CA ARG A 409 17.40 -0.08 -2.66
C ARG A 409 18.31 0.24 -1.48
N ARG A 410 19.39 -0.53 -1.37
CA ARG A 410 20.40 -0.45 -0.32
C ARG A 410 21.29 0.77 -0.57
N LEU A 411 21.60 1.52 0.49
CA LEU A 411 22.57 2.62 0.43
C LEU A 411 23.99 2.05 0.54
N ILE A 412 24.57 1.66 -0.58
CA ILE A 412 25.83 0.89 -0.70
C ILE A 412 26.96 1.54 0.10
N ASN A 413 27.09 2.86 0.03
CA ASN A 413 28.20 3.61 0.62
C ASN A 413 27.82 4.35 1.92
N ILE A 414 26.85 3.84 2.69
CA ILE A 414 26.33 4.48 3.92
C ILE A 414 27.43 4.95 4.89
N GLY A 415 28.56 4.26 5.02
CA GLY A 415 29.70 4.70 5.85
C GLY A 415 30.31 6.05 5.41
N ARG A 416 30.34 6.33 4.09
CA ARG A 416 30.76 7.64 3.56
C ARG A 416 29.71 8.72 3.86
N VAL A 417 28.43 8.39 3.76
CA VAL A 417 27.31 9.31 4.10
C VAL A 417 27.36 9.68 5.58
N VAL A 418 27.54 8.69 6.47
CA VAL A 418 27.73 8.92 7.93
C VAL A 418 28.95 9.80 8.20
N LYS A 419 30.10 9.56 7.55
CA LYS A 419 31.31 10.40 7.70
C LYS A 419 31.11 11.82 7.14
N MET A 420 30.28 12.00 6.12
CA MET A 420 29.91 13.32 5.59
C MET A 420 28.99 14.06 6.57
N ALA A 421 27.86 13.46 6.98
CA ALA A 421 26.90 14.09 7.87
C ALA A 421 27.49 14.46 9.25
N LYS A 422 28.41 13.63 9.79
CA LYS A 422 29.17 13.97 11.02
C LYS A 422 30.08 15.20 10.86
N ARG A 423 30.60 15.48 9.65
CA ARG A 423 31.36 16.70 9.35
C ARG A 423 30.47 17.93 9.12
N VAL A 424 29.27 17.75 8.56
CA VAL A 424 28.25 18.80 8.47
C VAL A 424 27.77 19.23 9.86
N GLY A 425 27.79 18.32 10.84
CA GLY A 425 27.61 18.63 12.27
C GLY A 425 26.67 17.68 13.01
N TYR A 426 26.02 16.75 12.32
CA TYR A 426 24.98 15.89 12.88
C TYR A 426 25.50 14.84 13.87
N LYS A 427 24.72 14.59 14.93
CA LYS A 427 24.76 13.34 15.71
C LYS A 427 24.03 12.25 14.93
N VAL A 428 24.78 11.48 14.14
CA VAL A 428 24.21 10.46 13.23
C VAL A 428 23.91 9.14 13.94
N VAL A 429 22.69 8.64 13.76
CA VAL A 429 22.19 7.31 14.12
C VAL A 429 21.93 6.53 12.82
N VAL A 430 22.23 5.23 12.78
CA VAL A 430 21.87 4.34 11.66
C VAL A 430 21.00 3.22 12.19
N ALA A 431 19.85 2.97 11.56
CA ALA A 431 18.90 1.95 11.99
C ALA A 431 18.18 1.31 10.79
N GLU A 432 17.82 0.04 10.89
CA GLU A 432 17.05 -0.66 9.85
C GLU A 432 15.55 -0.51 10.13
N GLY A 433 14.83 0.16 9.22
CA GLY A 433 13.43 0.57 9.38
C GLY A 433 12.37 -0.54 9.36
N ASN A 434 12.78 -1.81 9.47
CA ASN A 434 11.88 -2.98 9.38
C ASN A 434 11.95 -3.91 10.62
N ASN A 435 12.51 -3.43 11.73
CA ASN A 435 12.62 -4.20 12.98
C ASN A 435 11.27 -4.31 13.72
N SER A 436 10.39 -5.16 13.20
CA SER A 436 9.07 -5.49 13.76
C SER A 436 9.09 -5.95 15.23
N ALA A 437 10.20 -6.51 15.69
CA ALA A 437 10.37 -7.06 17.03
C ALA A 437 10.22 -6.02 18.18
N ASN A 438 10.41 -4.73 17.93
CA ASN A 438 10.05 -3.68 18.91
C ASN A 438 9.80 -2.32 18.25
N LEU A 439 8.62 -2.15 17.66
CA LEU A 439 8.22 -0.88 17.02
C LEU A 439 8.19 0.29 18.01
N ALA A 440 7.92 0.07 19.30
CA ALA A 440 7.92 1.14 20.30
C ALA A 440 9.32 1.77 20.50
N LYS A 441 10.35 0.93 20.73
CA LYS A 441 11.74 1.40 20.82
C LYS A 441 12.23 2.03 19.51
N PHE A 442 11.71 1.58 18.37
CA PHE A 442 12.03 2.20 17.08
C PHE A 442 11.39 3.60 16.97
N ALA A 443 10.11 3.74 17.31
CA ALA A 443 9.40 5.00 17.34
C ALA A 443 10.03 6.02 18.32
N GLU A 444 10.46 5.58 19.51
CA GLU A 444 11.25 6.37 20.46
C GLU A 444 12.58 6.85 19.84
N SER A 445 13.28 5.96 19.12
CA SER A 445 14.53 6.28 18.43
C SER A 445 14.32 7.32 17.31
N VAL A 446 13.27 7.18 16.50
CA VAL A 446 12.92 8.14 15.45
C VAL A 446 12.50 9.49 16.04
N ASN A 447 11.66 9.48 17.08
CA ASN A 447 11.22 10.69 17.78
C ASN A 447 12.40 11.47 18.40
N SER A 448 13.46 10.77 18.80
CA SER A 448 14.69 11.38 19.30
C SER A 448 15.49 12.16 18.23
N CYS A 449 15.13 12.07 16.95
CA CYS A 449 15.82 12.72 15.85
C CYS A 449 15.11 13.98 15.34
N ASP A 450 15.86 14.79 14.61
CA ASP A 450 15.45 16.07 14.02
C ASP A 450 15.46 16.02 12.49
N VAL A 451 16.21 15.07 11.91
CA VAL A 451 16.24 14.76 10.48
C VAL A 451 16.18 13.25 10.28
N LEU A 452 15.44 12.80 9.26
CA LEU A 452 15.36 11.41 8.81
C LEU A 452 15.80 11.32 7.35
N LEU A 453 16.89 10.60 7.07
CA LEU A 453 17.41 10.34 5.73
C LEU A 453 17.18 8.88 5.35
N GLY A 454 16.74 8.61 4.11
CA GLY A 454 16.71 7.25 3.58
C GLY A 454 16.40 7.18 2.10
N VAL A 455 16.62 6.01 1.50
CA VAL A 455 16.21 5.73 0.12
C VAL A 455 14.73 5.38 0.10
N HIS A 456 13.99 5.97 -0.84
CA HIS A 456 12.55 5.79 -1.03
C HIS A 456 12.08 4.33 -0.83
N GLY A 457 10.99 4.16 -0.08
CA GLY A 457 10.35 2.89 0.24
C GLY A 457 9.94 2.79 1.71
N ALA A 458 9.25 1.71 2.07
CA ALA A 458 8.53 1.50 3.33
C ALA A 458 9.28 1.72 4.67
N GLY A 459 10.60 1.89 4.64
CA GLY A 459 11.35 2.33 5.82
C GLY A 459 11.12 3.80 6.17
N LEU A 460 10.79 4.65 5.19
CA LEU A 460 10.52 6.08 5.38
C LEU A 460 9.17 6.34 6.08
N THR A 461 8.22 5.40 6.05
CA THR A 461 6.93 5.49 6.74
C THR A 461 7.06 5.80 8.23
N ASN A 462 8.19 5.43 8.85
CA ASN A 462 8.58 5.82 10.21
C ASN A 462 8.56 7.34 10.47
N MET A 463 8.52 8.19 9.44
CA MET A 463 8.33 9.63 9.55
C MET A 463 7.12 10.03 10.41
N VAL A 464 6.09 9.18 10.53
CA VAL A 464 4.95 9.37 11.45
C VAL A 464 5.35 9.55 12.94
N PHE A 465 6.54 9.08 13.33
CA PHE A 465 7.06 9.16 14.70
C PHE A 465 7.94 10.39 14.94
N LEU A 466 8.34 11.10 13.87
CA LEU A 466 9.12 12.34 13.99
C LEU A 466 8.34 13.39 14.78
N PRO A 467 9.05 14.33 15.43
CA PRO A 467 8.41 15.55 15.91
C PRO A 467 8.04 16.46 14.74
N ARG A 468 7.03 17.33 14.93
CA ARG A 468 6.72 18.40 13.96
C ARG A 468 7.95 19.28 13.75
N ASN A 469 8.05 19.93 12.60
CA ASN A 469 9.20 20.74 12.18
C ASN A 469 10.51 19.96 11.91
N ALA A 470 10.52 18.63 12.04
CA ALA A 470 11.65 17.80 11.59
C ALA A 470 11.74 17.77 10.06
N VAL A 471 12.89 17.32 9.54
CA VAL A 471 13.14 17.24 8.08
C VAL A 471 13.17 15.79 7.63
N LEU A 472 12.33 15.43 6.65
CA LEU A 472 12.49 14.22 5.85
C LEU A 472 13.42 14.53 4.66
N VAL A 473 14.45 13.71 4.47
CA VAL A 473 15.36 13.76 3.32
C VAL A 473 15.26 12.44 2.55
N GLN A 474 14.69 12.49 1.36
CA GLN A 474 14.40 11.30 0.55
C GLN A 474 15.38 11.15 -0.59
N ILE A 475 16.21 10.10 -0.57
CA ILE A 475 16.98 9.70 -1.75
C ILE A 475 16.01 9.01 -2.71
N VAL A 476 15.81 9.62 -3.88
CA VAL A 476 14.86 9.23 -4.93
C VAL A 476 15.62 8.43 -6.00
N PRO A 477 15.37 7.10 -6.11
CA PRO A 477 15.90 6.27 -7.19
C PRO A 477 15.30 6.65 -8.55
N LEU A 478 16.02 6.34 -9.64
CA LEU A 478 15.56 6.61 -11.01
C LEU A 478 14.17 6.02 -11.28
N GLY A 479 13.34 6.77 -12.00
CA GLY A 479 12.01 6.38 -12.44
C GLY A 479 10.93 6.43 -11.34
N LEU A 480 11.31 6.84 -10.13
CA LEU A 480 10.44 6.89 -8.95
C LEU A 480 10.15 8.33 -8.50
N GLU A 481 10.34 9.35 -9.35
CA GLU A 481 10.29 10.76 -8.94
C GLU A 481 8.86 11.17 -8.55
N TRP A 482 7.89 10.96 -9.43
CA TRP A 482 6.46 11.22 -9.15
C TRP A 482 5.96 10.41 -7.94
N LEU A 483 6.28 9.10 -7.90
CA LEU A 483 5.88 8.20 -6.83
C LEU A 483 6.53 8.56 -5.50
N SER A 484 7.72 9.16 -5.52
CA SER A 484 8.43 9.61 -4.33
C SER A 484 7.74 10.75 -3.62
N ASP A 485 7.22 11.74 -4.38
CA ASP A 485 6.47 12.84 -3.79
C ASP A 485 5.07 12.39 -3.36
N PHE A 486 4.41 11.54 -4.15
CA PHE A 486 3.08 10.99 -3.82
C PHE A 486 3.09 10.09 -2.56
N ASP A 487 4.00 9.11 -2.48
CA ASP A 487 4.07 8.17 -1.34
C ASP A 487 4.55 8.84 -0.03
N PHE A 488 5.35 9.91 -0.11
CA PHE A 488 6.08 10.43 1.05
C PHE A 488 6.24 11.95 1.09
N GLY A 489 6.47 12.63 -0.04
CA GLY A 489 6.72 14.06 -0.08
C GLY A 489 5.52 14.92 0.33
N GLN A 490 4.37 14.74 -0.33
CA GLN A 490 3.11 15.36 0.10
C GLN A 490 2.70 14.90 1.51
N PRO A 491 2.63 13.59 1.83
CA PRO A 491 2.32 13.15 3.18
C PRO A 491 3.22 13.75 4.26
N ALA A 492 4.53 13.94 4.03
CA ALA A 492 5.43 14.59 4.98
C ALA A 492 5.10 16.07 5.20
N ARG A 493 4.75 16.81 4.14
CA ARG A 493 4.29 18.21 4.24
C ARG A 493 2.99 18.29 5.06
N ASP A 494 2.02 17.42 4.77
CA ASP A 494 0.72 17.37 5.45
C ASP A 494 0.84 16.86 6.91
N MET A 495 1.90 16.10 7.25
CA MET A 495 2.29 15.78 8.64
C MET A 495 2.89 16.96 9.42
N GLY A 496 3.18 18.09 8.79
CA GLY A 496 3.90 19.21 9.42
C GLY A 496 5.40 18.97 9.56
N LEU A 497 5.99 18.25 8.60
CA LEU A 497 7.44 18.08 8.43
C LEU A 497 7.92 18.94 7.25
N ASN A 498 9.21 19.27 7.22
CA ASN A 498 9.83 19.74 5.99
C ASN A 498 10.18 18.53 5.11
N TYR A 499 10.01 18.66 3.80
CA TYR A 499 10.47 17.67 2.82
C TYR A 499 11.65 18.22 2.01
N LEU A 500 12.63 17.35 1.75
CA LEU A 500 13.74 17.56 0.83
C LEU A 500 13.98 16.24 0.08
N ASP A 501 14.24 16.31 -1.22
CA ASP A 501 14.58 15.15 -2.03
C ASP A 501 15.99 15.21 -2.63
N TYR A 502 16.49 14.05 -3.00
CA TYR A 502 17.78 13.85 -3.65
C TYR A 502 17.58 12.89 -4.83
N GLY A 503 17.35 13.45 -6.02
CA GLY A 503 17.35 12.70 -7.27
C GLY A 503 18.73 12.10 -7.56
N VAL A 504 18.80 10.78 -7.66
CA VAL A 504 20.04 10.09 -8.03
C VAL A 504 20.30 10.24 -9.53
N THR A 505 21.56 10.29 -9.95
CA THR A 505 21.92 10.13 -11.37
C THR A 505 22.22 8.67 -11.70
N LYS A 506 22.35 8.34 -12.99
CA LYS A 506 22.66 6.99 -13.45
C LYS A 506 23.98 6.44 -12.87
N GLU A 507 24.97 7.30 -12.64
CA GLU A 507 26.27 6.96 -12.05
C GLU A 507 26.17 6.57 -10.55
N GLU A 508 25.09 6.96 -9.88
CA GLU A 508 24.79 6.60 -8.49
C GLU A 508 23.91 5.35 -8.37
N SER A 509 23.32 4.87 -9.47
CA SER A 509 22.42 3.72 -9.52
C SER A 509 23.17 2.44 -9.91
N SER A 510 22.92 1.33 -9.21
CA SER A 510 23.46 0.01 -9.60
C SER A 510 22.93 -0.49 -10.95
N LEU A 511 21.95 0.18 -11.55
CA LEU A 511 21.45 -0.13 -12.88
C LEU A 511 22.52 0.11 -13.96
N ILE A 512 23.49 1.01 -13.75
CA ILE A 512 24.58 1.30 -14.72
C ILE A 512 25.54 0.11 -14.93
N GLN A 513 25.44 -0.92 -14.09
CA GLN A 513 26.18 -2.19 -14.21
C GLN A 513 25.32 -3.31 -14.82
N GLN A 514 24.04 -3.02 -15.12
CA GLN A 514 23.03 -3.99 -15.58
C GLN A 514 22.49 -3.64 -16.98
N PHE A 515 22.67 -2.41 -17.46
CA PHE A 515 22.12 -1.91 -18.72
C PHE A 515 23.11 -0.97 -19.44
N PRO A 516 23.12 -0.95 -20.79
CA PRO A 516 23.85 0.05 -21.59
C PRO A 516 23.48 1.50 -21.24
N ALA A 517 24.40 2.44 -21.41
CA ALA A 517 24.26 3.82 -20.91
C ALA A 517 23.21 4.69 -21.62
N ASP A 518 22.76 4.23 -22.78
CA ASP A 518 21.72 4.76 -23.68
C ASP A 518 20.36 4.04 -23.52
N HIS A 519 20.35 2.87 -22.86
CA HIS A 519 19.18 2.02 -22.72
C HIS A 519 18.00 2.75 -22.07
N ILE A 520 16.78 2.42 -22.51
CA ILE A 520 15.50 3.01 -22.09
C ILE A 520 15.30 3.13 -20.57
N VAL A 521 15.97 2.28 -19.79
CA VAL A 521 15.97 2.32 -18.31
C VAL A 521 16.55 3.63 -17.75
N PHE A 522 17.37 4.35 -18.52
CA PHE A 522 17.91 5.67 -18.18
C PHE A 522 17.29 6.81 -19.00
N THR A 523 17.01 6.56 -20.28
CA THR A 523 16.58 7.60 -21.23
C THR A 523 15.07 7.86 -21.23
N ASP A 524 14.25 6.87 -20.88
CA ASP A 524 12.81 7.07 -20.61
C ASP A 524 12.27 6.05 -19.58
N PRO A 525 12.48 6.32 -18.28
CA PRO A 525 11.91 5.50 -17.20
C PRO A 525 10.38 5.49 -17.16
N TYR A 526 9.72 6.48 -17.78
CA TYR A 526 8.26 6.67 -17.72
C TYR A 526 7.56 5.76 -18.73
N SER A 527 8.01 5.64 -19.97
CA SER A 527 7.46 4.63 -20.89
C SER A 527 7.79 3.21 -20.46
N PHE A 528 8.82 2.98 -19.65
CA PHE A 528 9.05 1.66 -19.05
C PHE A 528 7.89 1.20 -18.14
N GLN A 529 7.14 2.12 -17.53
CA GLN A 529 5.91 1.79 -16.77
C GLN A 529 4.84 1.13 -17.67
N LYS A 530 4.80 1.46 -18.97
CA LYS A 530 3.88 0.88 -19.96
C LYS A 530 4.13 -0.61 -20.21
N LYS A 531 5.29 -1.15 -19.78
CA LYS A 531 5.59 -2.60 -19.77
C LYS A 531 4.99 -3.35 -18.57
N GLY A 532 4.22 -2.64 -17.72
CA GLY A 532 3.50 -3.20 -16.59
C GLY A 532 4.26 -3.09 -15.26
N TRP A 533 3.49 -2.95 -14.18
CA TRP A 533 4.00 -2.70 -12.82
C TRP A 533 5.05 -3.71 -12.36
N PHE A 534 4.90 -5.00 -12.69
CA PHE A 534 5.85 -6.04 -12.29
C PHE A 534 7.26 -5.82 -12.86
N GLN A 535 7.37 -5.44 -14.14
CA GLN A 535 8.67 -5.15 -14.77
C GLN A 535 9.28 -3.87 -14.20
N PHE A 536 8.49 -2.79 -14.12
CA PHE A 536 8.89 -1.52 -13.52
C PHE A 536 9.42 -1.69 -12.09
N ARG A 537 8.68 -2.41 -11.24
CA ARG A 537 9.08 -2.76 -9.87
C ARG A 537 10.38 -3.55 -9.87
N THR A 538 10.49 -4.59 -10.70
CA THR A 538 11.67 -5.46 -10.74
C THR A 538 12.94 -4.67 -11.04
N ILE A 539 12.88 -3.67 -11.93
CA ILE A 539 14.02 -2.79 -12.22
C ILE A 539 14.23 -1.76 -11.10
N TYR A 540 13.29 -0.83 -10.91
CA TYR A 540 13.53 0.40 -10.14
C TYR A 540 13.32 0.26 -8.63
N LEU A 541 12.50 -0.70 -8.19
CA LEU A 541 12.16 -0.93 -6.78
C LEU A 541 12.92 -2.10 -6.15
N ASP A 542 13.36 -3.09 -6.95
CA ASP A 542 13.99 -4.32 -6.43
C ASP A 542 15.45 -4.52 -6.88
N LYS A 543 15.85 -4.21 -8.13
CA LYS A 543 17.24 -4.37 -8.64
C LYS A 543 18.14 -3.12 -8.56
N GLN A 544 17.57 -1.97 -8.19
CA GLN A 544 18.27 -0.69 -8.08
C GLN A 544 18.73 -0.43 -6.64
N ASP A 545 20.03 -0.61 -6.36
CA ASP A 545 20.74 -0.15 -5.17
C ASP A 545 21.46 1.18 -5.45
N ILE A 546 21.71 2.01 -4.43
CA ILE A 546 22.20 3.39 -4.58
C ILE A 546 23.57 3.62 -3.91
N LYS A 547 24.46 4.31 -4.62
CA LYS A 547 25.82 4.70 -4.20
C LYS A 547 25.97 6.23 -4.32
N VAL A 548 25.34 6.96 -3.41
CA VAL A 548 25.23 8.44 -3.47
C VAL A 548 26.59 9.15 -3.50
N ASP A 549 26.75 10.15 -4.38
CA ASP A 549 27.85 11.10 -4.27
C ASP A 549 27.66 12.02 -3.05
N VAL A 550 28.51 11.80 -2.05
CA VAL A 550 28.54 12.60 -0.83
C VAL A 550 28.91 14.06 -1.06
N LYS A 551 29.46 14.46 -2.22
CA LYS A 551 29.63 15.89 -2.55
C LYS A 551 28.28 16.52 -2.90
N ARG A 552 27.49 15.89 -3.79
CA ARG A 552 26.15 16.37 -4.18
C ARG A 552 25.12 16.29 -3.05
N LEU A 553 25.18 15.28 -2.19
CA LEU A 553 24.28 15.18 -1.03
C LEU A 553 24.63 16.17 0.10
N GLN A 554 25.88 16.65 0.20
CA GLN A 554 26.31 17.51 1.31
C GLN A 554 25.54 18.84 1.39
N PRO A 555 25.35 19.62 0.31
CA PRO A 555 24.50 20.82 0.32
C PRO A 555 23.07 20.57 0.83
N LEU A 556 22.46 19.43 0.48
CA LEU A 556 21.11 19.10 0.93
C LEU A 556 21.04 18.85 2.45
N LEU A 557 22.07 18.22 3.02
CA LEU A 557 22.19 18.07 4.48
C LEU A 557 22.60 19.38 5.20
N VAL A 558 23.23 20.34 4.51
CA VAL A 558 23.37 21.70 5.04
C VAL A 558 22.00 22.40 5.06
N LYS A 559 21.22 22.29 3.97
CA LYS A 559 19.88 22.88 3.89
C LYS A 559 18.92 22.30 4.92
N ALA A 560 19.01 20.99 5.20
CA ALA A 560 18.29 20.33 6.28
C ALA A 560 18.68 20.84 7.69
N MET A 561 19.84 21.49 7.85
CA MET A 561 20.26 22.12 9.11
C MET A 561 19.81 23.58 9.20
N GLU A 562 19.82 24.33 8.10
CA GLU A 562 19.22 25.66 8.01
C GLU A 562 17.73 25.62 8.41
N LEU A 563 16.99 24.62 7.91
CA LEU A 563 15.58 24.36 8.21
C LEU A 563 15.26 24.02 9.69
N LEU A 564 16.30 23.89 10.54
CA LEU A 564 16.21 23.71 11.99
C LEU A 564 16.63 24.98 12.78
N HIS A 565 16.91 26.11 12.11
CA HIS A 565 17.04 27.43 12.74
C HIS A 565 15.75 28.22 12.48
N ARG A 566 14.98 28.55 13.53
CA ARG A 566 13.62 29.14 13.40
C ARG A 566 13.29 30.19 14.48
#